data_AF-A0A8T5LA61-F1
#
_entry.id   AF-A0A8T5LA61-F1
#
_cell.length_a   1.000
_cell.length_b   1.000
_cell.length_c   1.000
_cell.angle_alpha   90.00
_cell.angle_beta   90.00
_cell.angle_gamma   90.00
#
_symmetry.space_group_name_H-M   'P 1'
#
loop_
_entity.id
_entity.type
_entity.pdbx_description
1 polymer ?
#
loop_
_entity_poly.entity_id
_entity_poly.type
_entity_poly.pdbx_seq_one_letter_code
_entity_poly.pdbx_strand_id
1 'polypeptide(L)'
;MAEKKYLENEIKEIIFYIFFGVFMTIILPLAVGFGLKAFEESFVAGRPLMFGDFIVTYMIYYIMIIAGMSLIIFSIGNMLIHKKGEHPSTQKNPSWFTLFSVSFIFNPEQNGLLYKLSEYIGFKGESNFMRWSLSIFRVLVVGTIIFVGVGLIQTITHTAFVGIPQMPFQMTETASVIFSAEPPAFAETTMFLVLFCFLMGINAYLCSKFRLGLVGFFIIGLIIVSPLIGISWMAFHNIVYGNSDASLLATFMFGFLGSVLTLLTGTFLFFYLWHFWNNVFVKLSELATVREDLILFTIIALVVLIVVWIAGEIIRARRKNKVEVYVPE
;
A
#
# COMPACT_ATOMS: atom_id res chain seq x y z
N MET A 1 -8.70 -5.59 -29.96
CA MET A 1 -7.61 -4.74 -29.40
C MET A 1 -7.88 -4.30 -27.96
N ALA A 2 -9.10 -3.84 -27.65
CA ALA A 2 -9.46 -3.34 -26.31
C ALA A 2 -9.41 -4.41 -25.21
N GLU A 3 -9.95 -5.61 -25.44
CA GLU A 3 -9.99 -6.72 -24.48
C GLU A 3 -8.59 -7.26 -24.13
N LYS A 4 -7.74 -7.44 -25.16
CA LYS A 4 -6.34 -7.82 -24.99
C LYS A 4 -5.58 -6.86 -24.06
N LYS A 5 -5.75 -5.54 -24.24
CA LYS A 5 -5.11 -4.53 -23.37
C LYS A 5 -5.61 -4.59 -21.91
N TYR A 6 -6.88 -4.91 -21.71
CA TYR A 6 -7.44 -5.10 -20.36
C TYR A 6 -6.80 -6.31 -19.68
N LEU A 7 -6.80 -7.47 -20.36
CA LEU A 7 -6.18 -8.69 -19.84
C LEU A 7 -4.68 -8.50 -19.57
N GLU A 8 -3.96 -7.82 -20.45
CA GLU A 8 -2.54 -7.49 -20.25
C GLU A 8 -2.31 -6.63 -18.99
N ASN A 9 -3.23 -5.74 -18.63
CA ASN A 9 -3.11 -4.92 -17.43
C ASN A 9 -3.34 -5.76 -16.16
N GLU A 10 -4.38 -6.58 -16.13
CA GLU A 10 -4.68 -7.47 -15.00
C GLU A 10 -3.54 -8.49 -14.77
N ILE A 11 -2.98 -9.07 -15.84
CA ILE A 11 -1.81 -9.96 -15.74
C ILE A 11 -0.60 -9.22 -15.16
N LYS A 12 -0.35 -7.98 -15.59
CA LYS A 12 0.76 -7.17 -15.04
C LYS A 12 0.55 -6.85 -13.56
N GLU A 13 -0.69 -6.60 -13.13
CA GLU A 13 -1.04 -6.39 -11.71
C GLU A 13 -0.75 -7.64 -10.88
N ILE A 14 -1.15 -8.82 -11.38
CA ILE A 14 -0.85 -10.11 -10.74
C ILE A 14 0.67 -10.36 -10.67
N ILE A 15 1.40 -10.19 -11.78
CA ILE A 15 2.86 -10.38 -11.81
C ILE A 15 3.54 -9.40 -10.85
N PHE A 16 3.15 -8.13 -10.88
CA PHE A 16 3.65 -7.11 -9.97
C PHE A 16 3.42 -7.54 -8.52
N TYR A 17 2.21 -7.97 -8.18
CA TYR A 17 1.89 -8.35 -6.81
C TYR A 17 2.64 -9.60 -6.35
N ILE A 18 2.81 -10.61 -7.22
CA ILE A 18 3.64 -11.78 -6.93
C ILE A 18 5.09 -11.36 -6.68
N PHE A 19 5.65 -10.58 -7.59
CA PHE A 19 7.03 -10.11 -7.48
C PHE A 19 7.22 -9.25 -6.22
N PHE A 20 6.31 -8.31 -5.97
CA PHE A 20 6.34 -7.42 -4.83
C PHE A 20 6.18 -8.20 -3.52
N GLY A 21 5.26 -9.16 -3.46
CA GLY A 21 5.09 -10.07 -2.33
C GLY A 21 6.35 -10.89 -2.07
N VAL A 22 6.91 -11.58 -3.07
CA VAL A 22 8.16 -12.34 -2.91
C VAL A 22 9.32 -11.43 -2.50
N PHE A 23 9.42 -10.25 -3.10
CA PHE A 23 10.46 -9.28 -2.78
C PHE A 23 10.37 -8.84 -1.32
N MET A 24 9.20 -8.41 -0.86
CA MET A 24 9.01 -7.90 0.49
C MET A 24 9.16 -8.98 1.57
N THR A 25 8.87 -10.24 1.23
CA THR A 25 8.72 -11.31 2.23
C THR A 25 9.94 -12.23 2.32
N ILE A 26 10.69 -12.35 1.22
CA ILE A 26 11.86 -13.22 1.13
C ILE A 26 13.10 -12.39 0.83
N ILE A 27 13.09 -11.62 -0.26
CA ILE A 27 14.32 -11.00 -0.78
C ILE A 27 14.79 -9.88 0.15
N LEU A 28 13.91 -8.96 0.53
CA LEU A 28 14.26 -7.82 1.38
C LEU A 28 14.77 -8.27 2.76
N PRO A 29 14.09 -9.17 3.51
CA PRO A 29 14.61 -9.67 4.79
C PRO A 29 15.97 -10.35 4.65
N LEU A 30 16.19 -11.15 3.60
CA LEU A 30 17.49 -11.80 3.36
C LEU A 30 18.57 -10.78 2.99
N ALA A 31 18.25 -9.80 2.15
CA ALA A 31 19.18 -8.74 1.75
C ALA A 31 19.58 -7.87 2.96
N VAL A 32 18.64 -7.55 3.85
CA VAL A 32 18.89 -6.80 5.08
C VAL A 32 19.70 -7.65 6.07
N GLY A 33 19.28 -8.89 6.29
CA GLY A 33 19.95 -9.82 7.20
C GLY A 33 21.39 -10.12 6.81
N PHE A 34 21.64 -10.41 5.53
CA PHE A 34 22.98 -10.71 5.02
C PHE A 34 23.81 -9.46 4.70
N GLY A 35 23.18 -8.41 4.18
CA GLY A 35 23.88 -7.24 3.64
C GLY A 35 24.30 -6.20 4.69
N LEU A 36 23.58 -6.07 5.81
CA LEU A 36 23.88 -5.05 6.82
C LEU A 36 24.77 -5.53 7.96
N LYS A 37 25.42 -6.69 7.83
CA LYS A 37 26.13 -7.34 8.95
C LYS A 37 25.24 -7.47 10.19
N ALA A 38 23.90 -7.50 10.00
CA ALA A 38 22.91 -7.48 11.07
C ALA A 38 23.09 -8.65 12.05
N PHE A 39 23.71 -9.72 11.55
CA PHE A 39 24.03 -10.92 12.30
C PHE A 39 25.50 -11.00 12.75
N GLU A 40 26.39 -10.15 12.23
CA GLU A 40 27.82 -10.18 12.54
C GLU A 40 28.09 -9.81 14.00
N GLU A 41 27.39 -8.84 14.58
CA GLU A 41 27.51 -8.53 16.01
C GLU A 41 27.10 -9.72 16.89
N SER A 42 26.05 -10.44 16.49
CA SER A 42 25.63 -11.68 17.15
C SER A 42 26.69 -12.78 17.06
N PHE A 43 27.32 -12.95 15.89
CA PHE A 43 28.43 -13.90 15.68
C PHE A 43 29.71 -13.50 16.42
N VAL A 44 30.08 -12.21 16.41
CA VAL A 44 31.31 -11.67 17.02
C VAL A 44 31.22 -11.64 18.55
N ALA A 45 30.03 -11.38 19.12
CA ALA A 45 29.81 -11.41 20.56
C ALA A 45 29.65 -12.84 21.13
N GLY A 46 29.78 -13.89 20.32
CA GLY A 46 29.64 -15.29 20.74
C GLY A 46 28.24 -15.63 21.26
N ARG A 47 27.23 -14.82 20.92
CA ARG A 47 25.84 -15.08 21.33
C ARG A 47 25.19 -15.94 20.25
N PRO A 48 24.50 -17.04 20.61
CA PRO A 48 23.79 -17.83 19.62
C PRO A 48 22.80 -16.90 18.91
N LEU A 49 22.97 -16.81 17.60
CA LEU A 49 22.00 -16.17 16.72
C LEU A 49 20.63 -16.72 17.06
N MET A 50 19.77 -15.88 17.63
CA MET A 50 18.35 -16.20 17.75
C MET A 50 17.68 -16.01 16.38
N PHE A 51 18.28 -16.59 15.34
CA PHE A 51 17.66 -16.77 14.02
C PHE A 51 16.31 -17.47 14.17
N GLY A 52 16.18 -18.34 15.19
CA GLY A 52 14.91 -18.88 15.66
C GLY A 52 13.90 -17.79 16.04
N ASP A 53 14.24 -16.85 16.92
CA ASP A 53 13.34 -15.77 17.34
C ASP A 53 13.02 -14.79 16.20
N PHE A 54 13.99 -14.55 15.32
CA PHE A 54 13.79 -13.82 14.08
C PHE A 54 12.74 -14.52 13.20
N ILE A 55 12.90 -15.82 12.92
CA ILE A 55 11.94 -16.61 12.16
C ILE A 55 10.59 -16.62 12.87
N VAL A 56 10.53 -16.84 14.18
CA VAL A 56 9.28 -16.95 14.95
C VAL A 56 8.51 -15.63 14.93
N THR A 57 9.19 -14.49 15.06
CA THR A 57 8.56 -13.16 14.93
C THR A 57 8.05 -12.94 13.50
N TYR A 58 8.82 -13.36 12.49
CA TYR A 58 8.40 -13.34 11.09
C TYR A 58 7.26 -14.32 10.78
N MET A 59 7.16 -15.44 11.51
CA MET A 59 6.14 -16.47 11.27
C MET A 59 4.73 -15.97 11.52
N ILE A 60 4.54 -15.06 12.49
CA ILE A 60 3.25 -14.39 12.71
C ILE A 60 2.87 -13.60 11.44
N TYR A 61 3.82 -12.85 10.88
CA TYR A 61 3.61 -12.11 9.65
C TYR A 61 3.48 -13.00 8.41
N TYR A 62 4.08 -14.20 8.37
CA TYR A 62 3.93 -15.11 7.23
C TYR A 62 2.47 -15.54 7.00
N ILE A 63 1.70 -15.77 8.05
CA ILE A 63 0.27 -16.10 7.90
C ILE A 63 -0.47 -14.93 7.24
N MET A 64 -0.19 -13.70 7.69
CA MET A 64 -0.78 -12.48 7.15
C MET A 64 -0.32 -12.22 5.71
N ILE A 65 0.95 -12.47 5.40
CA ILE A 65 1.52 -12.41 4.05
C ILE A 65 0.83 -13.41 3.14
N ILE A 66 0.70 -14.68 3.55
CA ILE A 66 0.03 -15.72 2.76
C ILE A 66 -1.43 -15.33 2.53
N ALA A 67 -2.11 -14.81 3.55
CA ALA A 67 -3.44 -14.23 3.39
C ALA A 67 -3.41 -13.09 2.36
N GLY A 68 -2.47 -12.15 2.47
CA GLY A 68 -2.24 -11.09 1.48
C GLY A 68 -2.03 -11.63 0.07
N MET A 69 -1.28 -12.72 -0.12
CA MET A 69 -1.06 -13.34 -1.43
C MET A 69 -2.36 -13.83 -2.08
N SER A 70 -3.41 -14.10 -1.29
CA SER A 70 -4.74 -14.45 -1.81
C SER A 70 -5.44 -13.29 -2.55
N LEU A 71 -4.91 -12.06 -2.48
CA LEU A 71 -5.44 -10.92 -3.24
C LEU A 71 -5.50 -11.16 -4.76
N ILE A 72 -4.63 -12.04 -5.27
CA ILE A 72 -4.63 -12.47 -6.67
C ILE A 72 -5.98 -13.09 -7.06
N ILE A 73 -6.69 -13.74 -6.13
CA ILE A 73 -8.02 -14.31 -6.37
C ILE A 73 -8.99 -13.21 -6.80
N PHE A 74 -8.90 -12.00 -6.25
CA PHE A 74 -9.77 -10.90 -6.60
C PHE A 74 -9.52 -10.36 -8.01
N SER A 75 -8.25 -10.30 -8.42
CA SER A 75 -7.88 -9.93 -9.80
C SER A 75 -8.32 -10.99 -10.80
N ILE A 76 -8.15 -12.28 -10.47
CA ILE A 76 -8.64 -13.40 -11.29
C ILE A 76 -10.17 -13.36 -11.38
N GLY A 77 -10.87 -13.17 -10.26
CA GLY A 77 -12.32 -13.04 -10.26
C GLY A 77 -12.79 -11.83 -11.08
N ASN A 78 -12.07 -10.70 -11.01
CA ASN A 78 -12.36 -9.52 -11.85
C ASN A 78 -12.29 -9.87 -13.35
N MET A 79 -11.24 -10.58 -13.77
CA MET A 79 -11.07 -11.03 -15.16
C MET A 79 -12.14 -12.01 -15.62
N LEU A 80 -12.55 -12.95 -14.76
CA LEU A 80 -13.48 -14.03 -15.14
C LEU A 80 -14.95 -13.60 -15.13
N ILE A 81 -15.31 -12.63 -14.28
CA ILE A 81 -16.71 -12.30 -13.99
C ILE A 81 -17.15 -11.06 -14.76
N HIS A 82 -16.28 -10.06 -14.91
CA HIS A 82 -16.67 -8.77 -15.47
C HIS A 82 -16.32 -8.65 -16.95
N LYS A 83 -17.28 -8.13 -17.71
CA LYS A 83 -17.00 -7.69 -19.06
C LYS A 83 -16.17 -6.42 -19.01
N LYS A 84 -15.33 -6.23 -20.02
CA LYS A 84 -14.53 -5.01 -20.16
C LYS A 84 -15.42 -3.76 -20.05
N GLY A 85 -15.03 -2.85 -19.15
CA GLY A 85 -15.69 -1.55 -18.96
C GLY A 85 -16.94 -1.59 -18.10
N GLU A 86 -17.39 -2.77 -17.67
CA GLU A 86 -18.45 -2.94 -16.69
C GLU A 86 -17.86 -2.82 -15.28
N HIS A 87 -18.44 -1.96 -14.44
CA HIS A 87 -18.04 -1.87 -13.05
C HIS A 87 -18.78 -2.95 -12.22
N PRO A 88 -18.13 -3.59 -11.22
CA PRO A 88 -18.76 -4.64 -10.43
C PRO A 88 -20.09 -4.24 -9.78
N SER A 89 -20.23 -2.97 -9.40
CA SER A 89 -21.46 -2.43 -8.81
C SER A 89 -22.59 -2.10 -9.79
N THR A 90 -22.36 -2.25 -11.10
CA THR A 90 -23.30 -1.85 -12.17
C THR A 90 -23.82 -3.02 -13.00
N GLN A 91 -23.50 -4.25 -12.60
CA GLN A 91 -23.91 -5.44 -13.34
C GLN A 91 -25.45 -5.56 -13.41
N LYS A 92 -25.97 -6.08 -14.53
CA LYS A 92 -27.41 -6.34 -14.67
C LYS A 92 -27.89 -7.54 -13.85
N ASN A 93 -27.08 -8.60 -13.80
CA ASN A 93 -27.40 -9.86 -13.12
C ASN A 93 -26.17 -10.30 -12.29
N PRO A 94 -25.94 -9.71 -11.10
CA PRO A 94 -24.76 -10.03 -10.32
C PRO A 94 -24.81 -11.46 -9.80
N SER A 95 -23.72 -12.20 -10.02
CA SER A 95 -23.55 -13.53 -9.43
C SER A 95 -22.95 -13.42 -8.02
N TRP A 96 -23.09 -14.46 -7.19
CA TRP A 96 -22.45 -14.48 -5.87
C TRP A 96 -20.91 -14.40 -5.98
N PHE A 97 -20.32 -14.81 -7.11
CA PHE A 97 -18.88 -14.70 -7.32
C PHE A 97 -18.39 -13.24 -7.39
N THR A 98 -19.29 -12.26 -7.56
CA THR A 98 -18.97 -10.82 -7.52
C THR A 98 -18.25 -10.42 -6.21
N LEU A 99 -18.46 -11.18 -5.13
CA LEU A 99 -17.75 -11.01 -3.86
C LEU A 99 -16.23 -11.07 -4.00
N PHE A 100 -15.72 -11.81 -4.99
CA PHE A 100 -14.29 -12.04 -5.23
C PHE A 100 -13.81 -11.31 -6.49
N SER A 101 -14.44 -10.19 -6.84
CA SER A 101 -14.21 -9.55 -8.15
C SER A 101 -13.77 -8.10 -8.08
N VAL A 102 -13.62 -7.56 -6.86
CA VAL A 102 -13.16 -6.20 -6.62
C VAL A 102 -11.71 -6.25 -6.14
N SER A 103 -10.77 -5.78 -6.98
CA SER A 103 -9.34 -5.68 -6.65
C SER A 103 -8.92 -4.24 -6.43
N PHE A 104 -8.21 -3.98 -5.33
CA PHE A 104 -7.55 -2.71 -5.05
C PHE A 104 -6.02 -2.85 -5.00
N ILE A 105 -5.44 -3.89 -5.63
CA ILE A 105 -3.97 -3.99 -5.75
C ILE A 105 -3.48 -2.78 -6.56
N PHE A 106 -3.95 -2.61 -7.80
CA PHE A 106 -3.65 -1.42 -8.60
C PHE A 106 -4.67 -1.18 -9.73
N ASN A 107 -5.86 -0.67 -9.39
CA ASN A 107 -6.88 -0.39 -10.39
C ASN A 107 -7.56 0.98 -10.20
N PRO A 108 -6.79 2.08 -10.37
CA PRO A 108 -7.30 3.44 -10.24
C PRO A 108 -8.43 3.76 -11.23
N GLU A 109 -8.40 3.22 -12.46
CA GLU A 109 -9.42 3.52 -13.48
C GLU A 109 -10.78 2.93 -13.14
N GLN A 110 -10.82 1.70 -12.64
CA GLN A 110 -12.07 1.02 -12.32
C GLN A 110 -12.59 1.44 -10.95
N ASN A 111 -11.73 1.41 -9.93
CA ASN A 111 -12.14 1.42 -8.53
C ASN A 111 -11.76 2.72 -7.77
N GLY A 112 -11.01 3.65 -8.39
CA GLY A 112 -10.62 4.90 -7.76
C GLY A 112 -11.68 5.99 -7.85
N LEU A 113 -12.20 6.45 -6.71
CA LEU A 113 -13.20 7.52 -6.66
C LEU A 113 -12.69 8.81 -7.33
N LEU A 114 -11.46 9.23 -7.05
CA LEU A 114 -10.91 10.46 -7.62
C LEU A 114 -10.76 10.37 -9.15
N TYR A 115 -10.40 9.19 -9.67
CA TYR A 115 -10.32 8.98 -11.11
C TYR A 115 -11.70 9.06 -11.76
N LYS A 116 -12.71 8.40 -11.17
CA LYS A 116 -14.10 8.45 -11.65
C LYS A 116 -14.71 9.84 -11.54
N LEU A 117 -14.41 10.58 -10.47
CA LEU A 117 -14.85 11.96 -10.30
C LEU A 117 -14.24 12.86 -11.38
N SER A 118 -12.96 12.70 -11.69
CA SER A 118 -12.29 13.39 -12.80
C SER A 118 -13.03 13.16 -14.13
N GLU A 119 -13.37 11.90 -14.45
CA GLU A 119 -14.12 11.58 -15.67
C GLU A 119 -15.53 12.18 -15.67
N TYR A 120 -16.19 12.19 -14.51
CA TYR A 120 -17.54 12.71 -14.33
C TYR A 120 -17.61 14.23 -14.56
N ILE A 121 -16.62 14.99 -14.07
CA ILE A 121 -16.55 16.44 -14.28
C ILE A 121 -15.99 16.85 -15.66
N GLY A 122 -15.70 15.89 -16.54
CA GLY A 122 -15.36 16.12 -17.95
C GLY A 122 -13.89 15.89 -18.33
N PHE A 123 -13.00 15.60 -17.37
CA PHE A 123 -11.60 15.29 -17.66
C PHE A 123 -11.42 13.80 -17.93
N LYS A 124 -11.43 13.42 -19.22
CA LYS A 124 -11.40 12.02 -19.69
C LYS A 124 -10.11 11.66 -20.42
N GLY A 125 -9.67 10.42 -20.27
CA GLY A 125 -8.50 9.89 -20.98
C GLY A 125 -7.23 10.69 -20.67
N GLU A 126 -6.62 11.29 -21.70
CA GLU A 126 -5.36 12.02 -21.58
C GLU A 126 -5.46 13.29 -20.71
N SER A 127 -6.65 13.89 -20.60
CA SER A 127 -6.89 15.09 -19.79
C SER A 127 -7.31 14.80 -18.34
N ASN A 128 -7.49 13.53 -17.97
CA ASN A 128 -7.81 13.14 -16.60
C ASN A 128 -6.69 13.58 -15.63
N PHE A 129 -7.00 14.41 -14.64
CA PHE A 129 -5.97 14.93 -13.72
C PHE A 129 -5.40 13.86 -12.78
N MET A 130 -6.10 12.73 -12.62
CA MET A 130 -5.61 11.55 -11.90
C MET A 130 -4.84 10.59 -12.80
N ARG A 131 -4.59 10.90 -14.08
CA ARG A 131 -3.87 10.00 -14.99
C ARG A 131 -2.48 9.59 -14.49
N TRP A 132 -1.82 10.40 -13.66
CA TRP A 132 -0.55 10.02 -13.05
C TRP A 132 -0.66 8.77 -12.17
N SER A 133 -1.84 8.50 -11.59
CA SER A 133 -2.08 7.33 -10.74
C SER A 133 -2.12 6.02 -11.53
N LEU A 134 -2.18 6.06 -12.87
CA LEU A 134 -2.13 4.87 -13.73
C LEU A 134 -0.74 4.22 -13.78
N SER A 135 0.28 4.87 -13.24
CA SER A 135 1.64 4.34 -13.19
C SER A 135 2.02 3.98 -11.76
N ILE A 136 2.24 2.68 -11.51
CA ILE A 136 2.68 2.15 -10.21
C ILE A 136 3.89 2.93 -9.71
N PHE A 137 4.90 3.11 -10.56
CA PHE A 137 6.11 3.85 -10.21
C PHE A 137 5.83 5.30 -9.78
N ARG A 138 4.95 6.01 -10.48
CA ARG A 138 4.58 7.39 -10.09
C ARG A 138 3.82 7.40 -8.76
N VAL A 139 2.93 6.43 -8.54
CA VAL A 139 2.25 6.27 -7.25
C VAL A 139 3.24 6.02 -6.12
N LEU A 140 4.23 5.15 -6.34
CA LEU A 140 5.28 4.87 -5.35
C LEU A 140 6.10 6.13 -5.02
N VAL A 141 6.52 6.90 -6.03
CA VAL A 141 7.30 8.13 -5.82
C VAL A 141 6.46 9.21 -5.13
N VAL A 142 5.26 9.48 -5.64
CA VAL A 142 4.36 10.51 -5.08
C VAL A 142 3.94 10.16 -3.66
N GLY A 143 3.54 8.91 -3.42
CA GLY A 143 3.21 8.43 -2.09
C GLY A 143 4.39 8.49 -1.13
N THR A 144 5.61 8.14 -1.58
CA THR A 144 6.82 8.30 -0.77
C THR A 144 7.06 9.75 -0.40
N ILE A 145 6.99 10.69 -1.35
CA ILE A 145 7.17 12.12 -1.05
C ILE A 145 6.15 12.59 0.00
N ILE A 146 4.87 12.23 -0.16
CA ILE A 146 3.80 12.62 0.76
C ILE A 146 4.03 12.04 2.15
N PHE A 147 4.25 10.72 2.27
CA PHE A 147 4.29 10.06 3.57
C PHE A 147 5.63 10.19 4.29
N VAL A 148 6.73 10.40 3.57
CA VAL A 148 7.99 10.88 4.18
C VAL A 148 7.79 12.31 4.72
N GLY A 149 7.06 13.17 4.00
CA GLY A 149 6.69 14.50 4.49
C GLY A 149 5.81 14.43 5.75
N VAL A 150 4.84 13.53 5.79
CA VAL A 150 4.03 13.26 7.00
C VAL A 150 4.92 12.75 8.14
N GLY A 151 5.82 11.81 7.87
CA GLY A 151 6.79 11.31 8.85
C GLY A 151 7.70 12.40 9.41
N LEU A 152 8.13 13.33 8.56
CA LEU A 152 8.90 14.49 8.98
C LEU A 152 8.10 15.39 9.94
N ILE A 153 6.82 15.65 9.63
CA ILE A 153 5.92 16.39 10.52
C ILE A 153 5.79 15.64 11.86
N GLN A 154 5.57 14.32 11.83
CA GLN A 154 5.48 13.49 13.04
C GLN A 154 6.72 13.62 13.95
N THR A 155 7.92 13.60 13.36
CA THR A 155 9.18 13.80 14.09
C THR A 155 9.26 15.18 14.74
N ILE A 156 8.80 16.23 14.04
CA ILE A 156 8.79 17.62 14.53
C ILE A 156 7.74 17.82 15.63
N THR A 157 6.54 17.27 15.46
CA THR A 157 5.40 17.47 16.38
C THR A 157 5.36 16.48 17.53
N HIS A 158 6.28 15.49 17.55
CA HIS A 158 6.30 14.41 18.53
C HIS A 158 5.03 13.56 18.54
N THR A 159 4.34 13.46 17.39
CA THR A 159 3.11 12.68 17.26
C THR A 159 3.40 11.40 16.50
N ALA A 160 3.29 10.24 17.16
CA ALA A 160 3.34 8.93 16.51
C ALA A 160 1.92 8.34 16.43
N PHE A 161 1.55 7.74 15.29
CA PHE A 161 0.28 7.02 15.12
C PHE A 161 0.32 5.60 15.71
N VAL A 162 1.06 5.44 16.81
CA VAL A 162 1.37 4.19 17.50
C VAL A 162 2.49 3.37 16.84
N GLY A 163 3.37 2.81 17.67
CA GLY A 163 4.36 1.81 17.30
C GLY A 163 4.17 0.59 18.20
N ILE A 164 4.17 -0.61 17.62
CA ILE A 164 4.15 -1.85 18.38
C ILE A 164 5.48 -1.95 19.14
N PRO A 165 5.48 -2.14 20.48
CA PRO A 165 6.71 -2.44 21.20
C PRO A 165 7.32 -3.70 20.60
N GLN A 166 8.42 -3.53 19.87
CA GLN A 166 9.14 -4.66 19.30
C GLN A 166 9.94 -5.33 20.41
N MET A 167 10.00 -6.66 20.39
CA MET A 167 10.96 -7.36 21.22
C MET A 167 12.37 -6.86 20.85
N PRO A 168 13.27 -6.65 21.82
CA PRO A 168 14.61 -6.16 21.54
C PRO A 168 15.33 -7.14 20.61
N PHE A 169 15.51 -6.74 19.36
CA PHE A 169 16.27 -7.51 18.38
C PHE A 169 17.77 -7.31 18.61
N GLN A 170 18.55 -8.39 18.54
CA GLN A 170 20.02 -8.32 18.50
C GLN A 170 20.47 -8.06 17.06
N MET A 171 20.33 -6.83 16.60
CA MET A 171 20.68 -6.40 15.25
C MET A 171 21.17 -4.96 15.24
N THR A 172 21.87 -4.59 14.17
CA THR A 172 22.31 -3.22 13.93
C THR A 172 21.12 -2.26 13.89
N GLU A 173 21.34 -1.00 14.25
CA GLU A 173 20.29 0.05 14.27
C GLU A 173 19.58 0.17 12.90
N THR A 174 20.35 0.15 11.81
CA THR A 174 19.80 0.20 10.44
C THR A 174 18.90 -1.00 10.14
N ALA A 175 19.31 -2.20 10.56
CA ALA A 175 18.47 -3.39 10.41
C ALA A 175 17.19 -3.24 11.26
N SER A 176 17.30 -2.73 12.48
CA SER A 176 16.15 -2.51 13.37
C SER A 176 15.10 -1.57 12.77
N VAL A 177 15.52 -0.49 12.10
CA VAL A 177 14.61 0.41 11.38
C VAL A 177 13.84 -0.34 10.29
N ILE A 178 14.57 -1.08 9.44
CA ILE A 178 13.93 -1.79 8.33
C ILE A 178 13.02 -2.88 8.87
N PHE A 179 13.45 -3.66 9.87
CA PHE A 179 12.67 -4.76 10.43
C PHE A 179 11.43 -4.31 11.23
N SER A 180 11.47 -3.10 11.80
CA SER A 180 10.30 -2.50 12.45
C SER A 180 9.30 -1.94 11.42
N ALA A 181 9.77 -1.60 10.23
CA ALA A 181 8.92 -1.11 9.14
C ALA A 181 8.37 -2.27 8.28
N GLU A 182 9.24 -3.15 7.80
CA GLU A 182 8.95 -4.37 7.07
C GLU A 182 9.42 -5.57 7.88
N PRO A 183 8.62 -6.61 8.14
CA PRO A 183 7.42 -7.04 7.44
C PRO A 183 6.06 -6.51 7.93
N PRO A 184 5.89 -5.83 9.09
CA PRO A 184 4.57 -5.46 9.58
C PRO A 184 3.78 -4.63 8.57
N ALA A 185 4.42 -3.61 7.96
CA ALA A 185 3.73 -2.71 7.05
C ALA A 185 3.10 -3.45 5.87
N PHE A 186 3.85 -4.33 5.20
CA PHE A 186 3.30 -5.11 4.09
C PHE A 186 2.28 -6.15 4.57
N ALA A 187 2.62 -6.94 5.59
CA ALA A 187 1.82 -8.07 6.04
C ALA A 187 0.44 -7.64 6.58
N GLU A 188 0.41 -6.66 7.47
CA GLU A 188 -0.82 -6.16 8.06
C GLU A 188 -1.68 -5.47 6.99
N THR A 189 -1.08 -4.58 6.20
CA THR A 189 -1.82 -3.84 5.17
C THR A 189 -2.43 -4.77 4.13
N THR A 190 -1.70 -5.78 3.66
CA THR A 190 -2.23 -6.72 2.66
C THR A 190 -3.28 -7.66 3.22
N MET A 191 -3.14 -8.12 4.47
CA MET A 191 -4.19 -8.90 5.14
C MET A 191 -5.49 -8.08 5.26
N PHE A 192 -5.42 -6.84 5.73
CA PHE A 192 -6.59 -5.98 5.81
C PHE A 192 -7.11 -5.55 4.44
N LEU A 193 -6.26 -5.52 3.42
CA LEU A 193 -6.69 -5.32 2.04
C LEU A 193 -7.50 -6.50 1.51
N VAL A 194 -7.19 -7.75 1.88
CA VAL A 194 -8.04 -8.92 1.57
C VAL A 194 -9.44 -8.70 2.12
N LEU A 195 -9.53 -8.34 3.40
CA LEU A 195 -10.80 -8.06 4.07
C LEU A 195 -11.53 -6.89 3.39
N PHE A 196 -10.81 -5.81 3.04
CA PHE A 196 -11.36 -4.65 2.34
C PHE A 196 -11.92 -5.04 0.96
N CYS A 197 -11.15 -5.75 0.13
CA CYS A 197 -11.59 -6.23 -1.18
C CYS A 197 -12.83 -7.12 -1.07
N PHE A 198 -12.88 -8.01 -0.08
CA PHE A 198 -14.05 -8.84 0.19
C PHE A 198 -15.29 -8.03 0.57
N LEU A 199 -15.16 -7.10 1.52
CA LEU A 199 -16.26 -6.21 1.93
C LEU A 199 -16.72 -5.30 0.79
N MET A 200 -15.79 -4.81 -0.04
CA MET A 200 -16.11 -4.04 -1.25
C MET A 200 -16.77 -4.91 -2.32
N GLY A 201 -16.44 -6.21 -2.40
CA GLY A 201 -17.15 -7.20 -3.22
C GLY A 201 -18.60 -7.41 -2.76
N ILE A 202 -18.84 -7.51 -1.45
CA ILE A 202 -20.20 -7.51 -0.87
C ILE A 202 -20.93 -6.24 -1.26
N ASN A 203 -20.30 -5.07 -1.06
CA ASN A 203 -20.86 -3.79 -1.43
C ASN A 203 -21.19 -3.71 -2.94
N ALA A 204 -20.31 -4.18 -3.81
CA ALA A 204 -20.55 -4.24 -5.25
C ALA A 204 -21.75 -5.12 -5.59
N TYR A 205 -21.83 -6.33 -5.02
CA TYR A 205 -22.97 -7.23 -5.20
C TYR A 205 -24.29 -6.57 -4.78
N LEU A 206 -24.33 -5.93 -3.61
CA LEU A 206 -25.53 -5.25 -3.11
C LEU A 206 -25.90 -4.04 -3.99
N CYS A 207 -24.93 -3.20 -4.36
CA CYS A 207 -25.15 -2.05 -5.22
C CYS A 207 -25.68 -2.45 -6.60
N SER A 208 -25.18 -3.55 -7.17
CA SER A 208 -25.68 -4.08 -8.43
C SER A 208 -27.10 -4.65 -8.26
N LYS A 209 -27.34 -5.47 -7.24
CA LYS A 209 -28.64 -6.11 -6.96
C LYS A 209 -29.76 -5.09 -6.72
N PHE A 210 -29.45 -4.03 -5.98
CA PHE A 210 -30.40 -2.95 -5.65
C PHE A 210 -30.30 -1.73 -6.57
N ARG A 211 -29.48 -1.79 -7.62
CA ARG A 211 -29.31 -0.73 -8.64
C ARG A 211 -28.89 0.64 -8.05
N LEU A 212 -28.04 0.64 -7.04
CA LEU A 212 -27.47 1.86 -6.42
C LEU A 212 -26.32 2.47 -7.25
N GLY A 213 -25.77 1.70 -8.19
CA GLY A 213 -24.74 2.14 -9.12
C GLY A 213 -23.39 2.49 -8.47
N LEU A 214 -22.62 3.34 -9.14
CA LEU A 214 -21.30 3.78 -8.67
C LEU A 214 -21.38 4.67 -7.43
N VAL A 215 -22.38 5.55 -7.36
CA VAL A 215 -22.56 6.47 -6.23
C VAL A 215 -22.81 5.68 -4.94
N GLY A 216 -23.72 4.71 -4.97
CA GLY A 216 -23.95 3.82 -3.82
C GLY A 216 -22.69 3.06 -3.40
N PHE A 217 -21.94 2.54 -4.38
CA PHE A 217 -20.69 1.82 -4.12
C PHE A 217 -19.69 2.66 -3.33
N PHE A 218 -19.44 3.91 -3.74
CA PHE A 218 -18.49 4.77 -3.04
C PHE A 218 -19.03 5.29 -1.70
N ILE A 219 -20.32 5.63 -1.59
CA ILE A 219 -20.92 6.09 -0.33
C ILE A 219 -20.89 4.98 0.72
N ILE A 220 -21.31 3.76 0.37
CA ILE A 220 -21.26 2.60 1.27
C ILE A 220 -19.80 2.23 1.60
N GLY A 221 -18.90 2.31 0.62
CA GLY A 221 -17.48 2.08 0.83
C GLY A 221 -16.88 3.03 1.87
N LEU A 222 -17.25 4.32 1.80
CA LEU A 222 -16.77 5.35 2.72
C LEU A 222 -17.42 5.27 4.11
N ILE A 223 -18.74 5.11 4.17
CA ILE A 223 -19.52 5.22 5.43
C ILE A 223 -19.57 3.89 6.19
N ILE A 224 -19.47 2.75 5.50
CA ILE A 224 -19.62 1.42 6.12
C ILE A 224 -18.31 0.63 6.05
N VAL A 225 -17.77 0.41 4.84
CA VAL A 225 -16.62 -0.49 4.68
C VAL A 225 -15.35 0.08 5.34
N SER A 226 -15.07 1.37 5.14
CA SER A 226 -13.86 1.99 5.70
C SER A 226 -13.86 2.01 7.23
N PRO A 227 -14.97 2.37 7.92
CA PRO A 227 -15.06 2.22 9.39
C PRO A 227 -14.94 0.78 9.86
N LEU A 228 -15.48 -0.21 9.13
CA LEU A 228 -15.32 -1.62 9.49
C LEU A 228 -13.86 -2.06 9.43
N ILE A 229 -13.09 -1.59 8.45
CA ILE A 229 -11.63 -1.81 8.42
C ILE A 229 -10.95 -1.11 9.59
N GLY A 230 -11.30 0.14 9.90
CA GLY A 230 -10.78 0.84 11.08
C GLY A 230 -11.04 0.08 12.39
N ILE A 231 -12.27 -0.41 12.59
CA ILE A 231 -12.65 -1.22 13.77
C ILE A 231 -11.85 -2.52 13.81
N SER A 232 -11.71 -3.21 12.67
CA SER A 232 -10.96 -4.47 12.59
C SER A 232 -9.47 -4.25 12.87
N TRP A 233 -8.90 -3.15 12.39
CA TRP A 233 -7.51 -2.75 12.62
C TRP A 233 -7.27 -2.43 14.10
N MET A 234 -8.17 -1.66 14.72
CA MET A 234 -8.16 -1.39 16.16
C MET A 234 -8.30 -2.66 16.98
N ALA A 235 -9.20 -3.57 16.61
CA ALA A 235 -9.43 -4.83 17.31
C ALA A 235 -8.17 -5.73 17.28
N PHE A 236 -7.50 -5.82 16.13
CA PHE A 236 -6.22 -6.52 16.01
C PHE A 236 -5.16 -5.92 16.94
N HIS A 237 -5.08 -4.59 16.98
CA HIS A 237 -4.12 -3.86 17.80
C HIS A 237 -4.48 -3.80 19.29
N ASN A 238 -5.72 -4.09 19.67
CA ASN A 238 -6.13 -4.13 21.08
C ASN A 238 -5.38 -5.21 21.88
N ILE A 239 -4.99 -6.29 21.20
CA ILE A 239 -4.18 -7.35 21.79
C ILE A 239 -2.82 -6.81 22.28
N VAL A 240 -2.27 -5.82 21.56
CA VAL A 240 -0.93 -5.27 21.79
C VAL A 240 -0.97 -4.04 22.70
N TYR A 241 -1.92 -3.12 22.51
CA TYR A 241 -1.95 -1.83 23.21
C TYR A 241 -2.68 -1.83 24.54
N GLY A 242 -3.12 -2.99 25.03
CA GLY A 242 -3.55 -3.18 26.42
C GLY A 242 -4.66 -2.24 26.87
N ASN A 243 -5.62 -1.94 25.98
CA ASN A 243 -6.74 -1.00 26.20
C ASN A 243 -6.35 0.49 26.40
N SER A 244 -5.22 0.98 25.89
CA SER A 244 -4.97 2.43 25.80
C SER A 244 -5.93 3.09 24.82
N ASP A 245 -6.93 3.83 25.30
CA ASP A 245 -7.96 4.48 24.47
C ASP A 245 -7.37 5.37 23.37
N ALA A 246 -6.32 6.14 23.68
CA ALA A 246 -5.66 7.02 22.72
C ALA A 246 -4.97 6.22 21.61
N SER A 247 -4.30 5.11 21.96
CA SER A 247 -3.63 4.23 20.99
C SER A 247 -4.66 3.48 20.14
N LEU A 248 -5.76 3.03 20.74
CA LEU A 248 -6.86 2.38 20.03
C LEU A 248 -7.54 3.33 19.05
N LEU A 249 -7.79 4.58 19.46
CA LEU A 249 -8.35 5.59 18.56
C LEU A 249 -7.40 5.90 17.40
N ALA A 250 -6.09 6.03 17.67
CA ALA A 250 -5.10 6.26 16.63
C ALA A 250 -5.03 5.09 15.62
N THR A 251 -5.07 3.84 16.09
CA THR A 251 -5.11 2.66 15.22
C THR A 251 -6.41 2.52 14.44
N PHE A 252 -7.55 2.88 15.03
CA PHE A 252 -8.82 3.00 14.31
C PHE A 252 -8.70 4.02 13.16
N MET A 253 -8.20 5.23 13.48
CA MET A 253 -8.03 6.29 12.49
C MET A 253 -7.06 5.91 11.39
N PHE A 254 -6.00 5.17 11.72
CA PHE A 254 -5.04 4.64 10.76
C PHE A 254 -5.71 3.67 9.77
N GLY A 255 -6.43 2.66 10.26
CA GLY A 255 -7.17 1.71 9.40
C GLY A 255 -8.30 2.37 8.60
N PHE A 256 -9.03 3.32 9.20
CA PHE A 256 -10.08 4.08 8.53
C PHE A 256 -9.52 4.97 7.42
N LEU A 257 -8.56 5.84 7.72
CA LEU A 257 -7.98 6.75 6.72
C LEU A 257 -7.22 5.98 5.64
N GLY A 258 -6.57 4.88 5.99
CA GLY A 258 -5.90 3.99 5.04
C GLY A 258 -6.86 3.36 4.02
N SER A 259 -8.00 2.86 4.49
CA SER A 259 -9.05 2.33 3.61
C SER A 259 -9.72 3.44 2.78
N VAL A 260 -9.91 4.63 3.34
CA VAL A 260 -10.38 5.80 2.58
C VAL A 260 -9.40 6.17 1.47
N LEU A 261 -8.09 6.24 1.74
CA LEU A 261 -7.06 6.50 0.74
C LEU A 261 -7.07 5.44 -0.37
N THR A 262 -7.25 4.18 0.01
CA THR A 262 -7.37 3.05 -0.93
C THR A 262 -8.59 3.22 -1.84
N LEU A 263 -9.75 3.61 -1.29
CA LEU A 263 -10.97 3.87 -2.05
C LEU A 263 -10.86 5.10 -2.96
N LEU A 264 -10.22 6.17 -2.46
CA LEU A 264 -10.03 7.42 -3.20
C LEU A 264 -9.13 7.21 -4.43
N THR A 265 -8.04 6.48 -4.25
CA THR A 265 -7.00 6.31 -5.27
C THR A 265 -7.21 5.08 -6.14
N GLY A 266 -7.99 4.09 -5.69
CA GLY A 266 -8.16 2.81 -6.37
C GLY A 266 -6.93 1.89 -6.26
N THR A 267 -6.06 2.12 -5.28
CA THR A 267 -4.88 1.30 -5.01
C THR A 267 -4.51 1.34 -3.54
N PHE A 268 -4.08 0.20 -2.99
CA PHE A 268 -3.61 0.10 -1.60
C PHE A 268 -2.24 0.72 -1.36
N LEU A 269 -1.48 1.02 -2.43
CA LEU A 269 -0.08 1.45 -2.31
C LEU A 269 0.07 2.71 -1.45
N PHE A 270 -0.90 3.62 -1.45
CA PHE A 270 -0.89 4.78 -0.54
C PHE A 270 -0.99 4.36 0.92
N PHE A 271 -1.89 3.43 1.26
CA PHE A 271 -2.03 2.96 2.63
C PHE A 271 -0.76 2.21 3.08
N TYR A 272 -0.22 1.36 2.21
CA TYR A 272 1.03 0.65 2.46
C TYR A 272 2.21 1.62 2.69
N LEU A 273 2.39 2.62 1.83
CA LEU A 273 3.48 3.59 1.97
C LEU A 273 3.33 4.43 3.23
N TRP A 274 2.09 4.81 3.59
CA TRP A 274 1.85 5.49 4.85
C TRP A 274 2.27 4.61 6.04
N HIS A 275 1.89 3.33 6.04
CA HIS A 275 2.27 2.39 7.07
C HIS A 275 3.78 2.23 7.18
N PHE A 276 4.44 1.95 6.05
CA PHE A 276 5.88 1.75 5.99
C PHE A 276 6.62 2.98 6.53
N TRP A 277 6.32 4.18 6.01
CA TRP A 277 7.01 5.40 6.43
C TRP A 277 6.68 5.78 7.87
N ASN A 278 5.44 5.60 8.34
CA ASN A 278 5.10 5.79 9.74
C ASN A 278 6.01 4.95 10.66
N ASN A 279 6.17 3.65 10.35
CA ASN A 279 7.00 2.76 11.15
C ASN A 279 8.49 3.14 11.08
N VAL A 280 8.99 3.51 9.90
CA VAL A 280 10.36 4.03 9.72
C VAL A 280 10.60 5.25 10.61
N PHE A 281 9.72 6.25 10.58
CA PHE A 281 9.91 7.50 11.32
C PHE A 281 9.73 7.33 12.83
N VAL A 282 8.81 6.47 13.26
CA VAL A 282 8.70 6.09 14.67
C VAL A 282 10.01 5.47 15.14
N LYS A 283 10.56 4.49 14.39
CA LYS A 283 11.79 3.81 14.80
C LYS A 283 13.02 4.71 14.74
N LEU A 284 13.16 5.52 13.70
CA LEU A 284 14.24 6.50 13.59
C LEU A 284 14.18 7.53 14.71
N SER A 285 12.99 7.94 15.15
CA SER A 285 12.83 8.89 16.26
C SER A 285 13.22 8.30 17.62
N GLU A 286 13.19 6.98 17.77
CA GLU A 286 13.69 6.27 18.96
C GLU A 286 15.22 6.14 18.96
N LEU A 287 15.81 5.95 17.77
CA LEU A 287 17.26 5.70 17.60
C LEU A 287 18.08 6.98 17.46
N ALA A 288 17.49 8.05 16.91
CA ALA A 288 18.21 9.29 16.66
C ALA A 288 18.64 9.95 17.98
N THR A 289 19.95 10.09 18.18
CA THR A 289 20.53 10.84 19.31
C THR A 289 20.27 12.34 19.18
N VAL A 290 20.19 12.85 17.94
CA VAL A 290 19.91 14.24 17.58
C VAL A 290 18.80 14.26 16.52
N ARG A 291 17.65 14.86 16.84
CA ARG A 291 16.47 14.84 15.95
C ARG A 291 16.65 15.75 14.74
N GLU A 292 17.43 16.81 14.91
CA GLU A 292 17.78 17.77 13.88
C GLU A 292 18.52 17.09 12.72
N ASP A 293 19.35 16.09 13.00
CA ASP A 293 20.04 15.31 11.99
C ASP A 293 19.05 14.47 11.18
N LEU A 294 18.10 13.79 11.84
CA LEU A 294 17.04 13.05 11.17
C LEU A 294 16.21 13.95 10.24
N ILE A 295 15.84 15.14 10.72
CA ILE A 295 15.12 16.15 9.93
C ILE A 295 15.95 16.58 8.72
N LEU A 296 17.22 16.95 8.93
CA LEU A 296 18.10 17.43 7.88
C LEU A 296 18.31 16.37 6.78
N PHE A 297 18.67 15.14 7.17
CA PHE A 297 18.89 14.05 6.21
C PHE A 297 17.61 13.67 5.47
N THR A 298 16.45 13.72 6.14
CA THR A 298 15.16 13.50 5.48
C THR A 298 14.88 14.55 4.41
N ILE A 299 15.11 15.84 4.72
CA ILE A 299 14.92 16.93 3.77
C ILE A 299 15.86 16.76 2.57
N ILE A 300 17.14 16.44 2.80
CA ILE A 300 18.10 16.19 1.72
C ILE A 300 17.63 15.03 0.84
N ALA A 301 17.21 13.91 1.45
CA ALA A 301 16.72 12.75 0.72
C ALA A 301 15.47 13.08 -0.13
N LEU A 302 14.52 13.85 0.42
CA LEU A 302 13.35 14.34 -0.31
C LEU A 302 13.71 15.24 -1.48
N VAL A 303 14.61 16.20 -1.28
CA VAL A 303 15.08 17.10 -2.36
C VAL A 303 15.74 16.29 -3.47
N VAL A 304 16.63 15.35 -3.13
CA VAL A 304 17.28 14.47 -4.11
C VAL A 304 16.24 13.64 -4.87
N LEU A 305 15.28 13.01 -4.17
CA LEU A 305 14.21 12.23 -4.80
C LEU A 305 13.39 13.07 -5.77
N ILE A 306 12.98 14.28 -5.38
CA ILE A 306 12.20 15.20 -6.21
C ILE A 306 13.00 15.62 -7.44
N VAL A 307 14.26 16.03 -7.27
CA VAL A 307 15.14 16.44 -8.38
C VAL A 307 15.35 15.30 -9.38
N VAL A 308 15.66 14.10 -8.89
CA VAL A 308 15.87 12.91 -9.73
C VAL A 308 14.58 12.55 -10.48
N TRP A 309 13.43 12.60 -9.80
CA TRP A 309 12.14 12.29 -10.42
C TRP A 309 11.76 13.30 -11.51
N ILE A 310 11.87 14.61 -11.23
CA ILE A 310 11.59 15.67 -12.20
C ILE A 310 12.53 15.54 -13.40
N ALA A 311 13.83 15.33 -13.18
CA ALA A 311 14.80 15.11 -14.25
C ALA A 311 14.43 13.88 -15.10
N GLY A 312 14.04 12.78 -14.46
CA GLY A 312 13.58 11.56 -15.13
C GLY A 312 12.35 11.77 -16.01
N GLU A 313 11.33 12.50 -15.52
CA GLU A 313 10.13 12.84 -16.28
C GLU A 313 10.45 13.77 -17.46
N ILE A 314 11.32 14.77 -17.28
CA ILE A 314 11.78 15.65 -18.37
C ILE A 314 12.50 14.84 -19.46
N ILE A 315 13.42 13.94 -19.08
CA ILE A 315 14.15 13.09 -20.02
C ILE A 315 13.19 12.18 -20.78
N ARG A 316 12.23 11.57 -20.08
CA ARG A 316 11.19 10.71 -20.68
C ARG A 316 10.32 11.48 -21.67
N ALA A 317 9.86 12.67 -21.31
CA ALA A 317 9.06 13.52 -22.19
C ALA A 317 9.84 13.91 -23.46
N ARG A 318 11.11 14.31 -23.33
CA ARG A 318 11.97 14.63 -24.48
C ARG A 318 12.19 13.43 -25.40
N ARG A 319 12.36 12.22 -24.85
CA ARG A 319 12.51 11.00 -25.67
C ARG A 319 11.24 10.68 -26.44
N LYS A 320 10.07 10.81 -25.83
CA LYS A 320 8.78 10.57 -26.50
C LYS A 320 8.58 11.51 -27.69
N ASN A 321 8.84 12.80 -27.50
CA ASN A 321 8.72 13.80 -28.56
C ASN A 321 9.68 13.56 -29.74
N LYS A 322 10.87 13.00 -29.49
CA LYS A 322 11.81 12.64 -30.57
C LYS A 322 11.33 11.48 -31.43
N VAL A 323 10.62 10.50 -30.84
CA VAL A 323 10.11 9.33 -31.57
C VAL A 323 8.92 9.70 -32.45
N GLU A 324 8.05 10.60 -32.00
CA GLU A 324 6.90 11.07 -32.80
C GLU A 324 7.31 11.91 -34.03
N VAL A 325 8.52 12.48 -34.05
CA VAL A 325 9.05 13.25 -35.19
C VAL A 325 9.73 12.36 -36.23
N TYR A 326 10.13 11.13 -35.89
CA TYR A 326 10.76 10.18 -36.81
C TYR A 326 9.78 9.10 -37.24
N VAL A 327 8.81 9.47 -38.08
CA VAL A 327 8.04 8.51 -38.88
C VAL A 327 8.59 8.63 -40.31
N PRO A 328 9.55 7.79 -40.72
CA PRO A 328 10.00 7.78 -42.11
C PRO A 328 8.82 7.36 -43.00
N GLU A 329 8.52 8.19 -43.99
CA GLU A 329 7.49 7.95 -45.03
C GLU A 329 7.76 6.67 -45.84
#